data_AF-A0A1I9RYC2-F1
#
_entry.id   AF-A0A1I9RYC2-F1
#
_cell.length_a   1.000
_cell.length_b   1.000
_cell.length_c   1.000
_cell.angle_alpha   90.00
_cell.angle_beta   90.00
_cell.angle_gamma   90.00
#
_symmetry.space_group_name_H-M   'P 1'
#
loop_
_entity.id
_entity.type
_entity.pdbx_description
1 polymer ?
#
loop_
_entity_poly.entity_id
_entity_poly.type
_entity_poly.pdbx_seq_one_letter_code
_entity_poly.pdbx_strand_id
1 'polypeptide(L)'
;GNTIPIVAGSALLALRVLEEDIKTNSKITITRGENSWVDKIYTLMDKVDEFIPTPERDTDKSFLMAIEDVFSITGRGTVATGRVERGSVKVGETIELVGFGNTRTTTVTGLEMFQKTLDESVAGDNVGVLLRGVQKTDIERGMVIAKPGTITPHTKFESQVYVLKKEEGGRHTPFFCGYQPQFYVRTT
;
A
#
# COMPACT_ATOMS: atom_id res chain seq x y z
N GLY A 1 -13.19 -17.90 9.81
CA GLY A 1 -14.22 -18.09 8.76
C GLY A 1 -15.58 -17.63 9.22
N ASN A 2 -16.16 -18.30 10.23
CA ASN A 2 -17.58 -18.16 10.58
C ASN A 2 -17.98 -16.88 11.33
N THR A 3 -17.05 -15.95 11.55
CA THR A 3 -17.28 -14.70 12.30
C THR A 3 -17.20 -13.45 11.42
N ILE A 4 -16.90 -13.60 10.12
CA ILE A 4 -16.78 -12.47 9.20
C ILE A 4 -18.18 -11.88 8.94
N PRO A 5 -18.40 -10.58 9.18
CA PRO A 5 -19.68 -9.95 8.89
C PRO A 5 -20.01 -10.01 7.39
N ILE A 6 -21.24 -10.39 7.06
CA ILE A 6 -21.73 -10.40 5.68
C ILE A 6 -22.86 -9.39 5.58
N VAL A 7 -22.70 -8.36 4.74
CA VAL A 7 -23.72 -7.35 4.47
C VAL A 7 -24.25 -7.56 3.05
N ALA A 8 -25.49 -8.03 2.94
CA ALA A 8 -26.17 -8.15 1.64
C ALA A 8 -26.72 -6.78 1.21
N GLY A 9 -26.36 -6.35 -0.01
CA GLY A 9 -26.78 -5.07 -0.57
C GLY A 9 -26.48 -4.99 -2.07
N SER A 10 -26.73 -3.81 -2.65
CA SER A 10 -26.45 -3.52 -4.06
C SER A 10 -25.72 -2.19 -4.17
N ALA A 11 -24.42 -2.25 -4.50
CA ALA A 11 -23.60 -1.06 -4.69
C ALA A 11 -24.14 -0.18 -5.83
N LEU A 12 -24.62 -0.80 -6.91
CA LEU A 12 -25.19 -0.07 -8.05
C LEU A 12 -26.47 0.69 -7.69
N LEU A 13 -27.37 0.08 -6.92
CA LEU A 13 -28.62 0.74 -6.53
C LEU A 13 -28.38 1.86 -5.52
N ALA A 14 -27.47 1.66 -4.57
CA ALA A 14 -27.05 2.73 -3.66
C ALA A 14 -26.43 3.90 -4.43
N LEU A 15 -25.55 3.64 -5.40
CA LEU A 15 -24.93 4.68 -6.21
C LEU A 15 -25.96 5.46 -7.03
N ARG A 16 -26.91 4.78 -7.68
CA ARG A 16 -27.97 5.44 -8.47
C ARG A 16 -28.81 6.38 -7.62
N VAL A 17 -29.15 5.97 -6.41
CA VAL A 17 -29.89 6.81 -5.45
C VAL A 17 -29.08 8.09 -5.14
N LEU A 18 -27.77 7.97 -4.89
CA LEU A 18 -26.90 9.13 -4.65
C LEU A 18 -26.76 10.01 -5.90
N GLU A 19 -26.66 9.42 -7.09
CA GLU A 19 -26.60 10.18 -8.34
C GLU A 19 -27.89 10.96 -8.63
N GLU A 20 -29.05 10.36 -8.37
CA GLU A 20 -30.35 11.02 -8.49
C GLU A 20 -30.47 12.18 -7.49
N ASP A 21 -30.07 11.96 -6.23
CA ASP A 21 -30.05 12.98 -5.20
C ASP A 21 -29.13 14.16 -5.57
N ILE A 22 -27.93 13.88 -6.08
CA ILE A 22 -27.02 14.92 -6.58
C ILE A 22 -27.65 15.67 -7.75
N LYS A 23 -28.32 15.00 -8.69
CA LYS A 23 -28.99 15.65 -9.82
C LYS A 23 -30.12 16.58 -9.36
N THR A 24 -30.86 16.19 -8.32
CA THR A 24 -31.98 16.99 -7.80
C THR A 24 -31.52 18.13 -6.89
N ASN A 25 -30.53 17.88 -6.03
CA ASN A 25 -30.14 18.78 -4.94
C ASN A 25 -28.77 19.43 -5.11
N SER A 26 -28.06 19.15 -6.22
CA SER A 26 -26.66 19.57 -6.51
C SER A 26 -25.61 19.07 -5.51
N LYS A 27 -25.99 18.27 -4.51
CA LYS A 27 -25.12 17.67 -3.49
C LYS A 27 -25.80 16.42 -2.92
N ILE A 28 -25.03 15.60 -2.22
CA ILE A 28 -25.58 14.49 -1.44
C ILE A 28 -26.31 15.10 -0.23
N THR A 29 -27.61 14.84 -0.14
CA THR A 29 -28.49 15.19 0.98
C THR A 29 -29.03 13.96 1.69
N ILE A 30 -29.05 12.80 1.03
CA ILE A 30 -29.55 11.56 1.63
C ILE A 30 -28.73 11.17 2.85
N THR A 31 -29.44 10.92 3.96
CA THR A 31 -28.87 10.49 5.22
C THR A 31 -29.28 9.07 5.60
N ARG A 32 -28.67 8.55 6.66
CA ARG A 32 -28.93 7.20 7.17
C ARG A 32 -30.41 7.06 7.59
N GLY A 33 -31.08 6.03 7.11
CA GLY A 33 -32.49 5.72 7.35
C GLY A 33 -33.43 6.16 6.23
N GLU A 34 -32.96 6.94 5.25
CA GLU A 34 -33.80 7.49 4.18
C GLU A 34 -33.88 6.59 2.94
N ASN A 35 -32.89 5.71 2.74
CA ASN A 35 -32.89 4.76 1.63
C ASN A 35 -32.30 3.41 2.01
N SER A 36 -33.07 2.35 1.76
CA SER A 36 -32.69 0.98 2.10
C SER A 36 -31.36 0.50 1.50
N TRP A 37 -30.97 0.97 0.30
CA TRP A 37 -29.70 0.58 -0.34
C TRP A 37 -28.52 1.37 0.19
N VAL A 38 -28.69 2.68 0.40
CA VAL A 38 -27.68 3.54 1.05
C VAL A 38 -27.42 3.05 2.47
N ASP A 39 -28.45 2.62 3.20
CA ASP A 39 -28.33 2.05 4.53
C ASP A 39 -27.52 0.73 4.57
N LYS A 40 -27.50 -0.04 3.48
CA LYS A 40 -26.60 -1.20 3.38
C LYS A 40 -25.14 -0.79 3.30
N ILE A 41 -24.83 0.34 2.65
CA ILE A 41 -23.46 0.88 2.63
C ILE A 41 -23.08 1.40 4.01
N TYR A 42 -23.97 2.12 4.70
CA TYR A 42 -23.72 2.51 6.10
C TYR A 42 -23.52 1.30 7.01
N THR A 43 -24.37 0.27 6.87
CA THR A 43 -24.22 -0.98 7.64
C THR A 43 -22.88 -1.67 7.35
N LEU A 44 -22.43 -1.65 6.10
CA LEU A 44 -21.11 -2.16 5.73
C LEU A 44 -19.99 -1.38 6.43
N MET A 45 -20.07 -0.04 6.42
CA MET A 45 -19.07 0.81 7.08
C MET A 45 -19.08 0.60 8.60
N ASP A 46 -20.25 0.51 9.24
CA ASP A 46 -20.36 0.19 10.67
C ASP A 46 -19.66 -1.14 11.00
N LYS A 47 -19.83 -2.15 10.14
CA LYS A 47 -19.17 -3.45 10.31
C LYS A 47 -17.67 -3.39 10.05
N VAL A 48 -17.20 -2.56 9.14
CA VAL A 48 -15.77 -2.30 8.95
C VAL A 48 -15.19 -1.68 10.21
N ASP A 49 -15.83 -0.65 10.75
CA ASP A 49 -15.37 0.07 11.95
C ASP A 49 -15.39 -0.82 13.21
N GLU A 50 -16.38 -1.69 13.35
CA GLU A 50 -16.50 -2.64 14.47
C GLU A 50 -15.55 -3.84 14.36
N PHE A 51 -15.40 -4.40 13.15
CA PHE A 51 -14.74 -5.69 12.95
C PHE A 51 -13.25 -5.57 12.64
N ILE A 52 -12.81 -4.49 12.00
CA ILE A 52 -11.41 -4.28 11.64
C ILE A 52 -10.77 -3.43 12.75
N PRO A 53 -9.97 -4.02 13.65
CA PRO A 53 -9.29 -3.25 14.68
C PRO A 53 -8.33 -2.25 14.02
N THR A 54 -8.21 -1.07 14.62
CA THR A 54 -7.16 -0.12 14.20
C THR A 54 -5.80 -0.78 14.48
N PRO A 55 -4.97 -1.01 13.45
CA PRO A 55 -3.69 -1.67 13.65
C PRO A 55 -2.77 -0.77 14.47
N GLU A 56 -2.04 -1.38 15.40
CA GLU A 56 -0.95 -0.69 16.09
C GLU A 56 0.09 -0.25 15.06
N ARG A 57 0.41 1.05 15.05
CA ARG A 57 1.44 1.59 14.17
C ARG A 57 2.79 1.25 14.78
N ASP A 58 3.59 0.53 14.01
CA ASP A 58 4.91 0.05 14.43
C ASP A 58 5.98 1.14 14.28
N THR A 59 5.80 2.26 14.97
CA THR A 59 6.61 3.48 14.80
C THR A 59 8.01 3.37 15.39
N ASP A 60 8.21 2.47 16.36
CA ASP A 60 9.48 2.34 17.09
C ASP A 60 10.53 1.51 16.33
N LYS A 61 10.12 0.83 15.26
CA LYS A 61 11.03 0.04 14.42
C LYS A 61 11.82 0.92 13.44
N SER A 62 12.87 0.34 12.88
CA SER A 62 13.61 0.96 11.79
C SER A 62 12.74 1.16 10.56
N PHE A 63 12.77 2.37 10.00
CA PHE A 63 12.03 2.76 8.80
C PHE A 63 12.19 1.75 7.66
N LEU A 64 11.05 1.35 7.09
CA LEU A 64 10.99 0.58 5.85
C LEU A 64 9.72 0.93 5.08
N MET A 65 9.88 1.24 3.80
CA MET A 65 8.80 1.50 2.86
C MET A 65 9.07 0.75 1.55
N ALA A 66 8.12 -0.07 1.09
CA ALA A 66 8.20 -0.69 -0.23
C ALA A 66 7.86 0.34 -1.30
N ILE A 67 8.61 0.33 -2.42
CA ILE A 67 8.35 1.23 -3.54
C ILE A 67 7.28 0.58 -4.44
N GLU A 68 6.17 1.28 -4.60
CA GLU A 68 5.03 0.90 -5.42
C GLU A 68 5.08 1.55 -6.80
N ASP A 69 5.47 2.83 -6.87
CA ASP A 69 5.64 3.57 -8.13
C ASP A 69 6.69 4.70 -8.00
N VAL A 70 7.24 5.13 -9.14
CA VAL A 70 8.30 6.13 -9.24
C VAL A 70 7.96 7.20 -10.28
N PHE A 71 7.96 8.45 -9.82
CA PHE A 71 7.71 9.64 -10.64
C PHE A 71 8.95 10.51 -10.72
N SER A 72 9.12 11.22 -11.84
CA SER A 72 10.08 12.31 -11.96
C SER A 72 9.29 13.60 -12.09
N ILE A 73 9.48 14.52 -11.15
CA ILE A 73 8.82 15.82 -11.14
C ILE A 73 9.84 16.85 -11.60
N THR A 74 9.58 17.47 -12.75
CA THR A 74 10.41 18.53 -13.32
C THR A 74 10.67 19.63 -12.29
N GLY A 75 11.94 19.90 -12.01
CA GLY A 75 12.37 20.93 -11.05
C GLY A 75 12.31 20.54 -9.57
N ARG A 76 11.74 19.37 -9.20
CA ARG A 76 11.75 18.87 -7.82
C ARG A 76 12.61 17.62 -7.62
N GLY A 77 12.71 16.76 -8.64
CA GLY A 77 13.49 15.51 -8.59
C GLY A 77 12.62 14.26 -8.64
N THR A 78 13.19 13.14 -8.21
CA THR A 78 12.53 11.83 -8.25
C THR A 78 11.74 11.58 -6.97
N VAL A 79 10.52 11.08 -7.14
CA VAL A 79 9.58 10.75 -6.06
C VAL A 79 9.27 9.27 -6.10
N ALA A 80 9.52 8.59 -5.00
CA ALA A 80 9.09 7.20 -4.81
C ALA A 80 7.84 7.18 -3.94
N THR A 81 6.83 6.43 -4.35
CA THR A 81 5.56 6.29 -3.62
C THR A 81 5.42 4.89 -3.04
N GLY A 82 4.77 4.81 -1.89
CA GLY A 82 4.39 3.54 -1.29
C GLY A 82 3.85 3.72 0.11
N ARG A 83 3.43 2.60 0.71
CA ARG A 83 3.03 2.55 2.11
C ARG A 83 4.23 2.30 3.02
N VAL A 84 4.37 3.12 4.06
CA VAL A 84 5.36 2.87 5.12
C VAL A 84 4.96 1.62 5.88
N GLU A 85 5.77 0.57 5.82
CA GLU A 85 5.49 -0.70 6.51
C GLU A 85 5.75 -0.58 8.01
N ARG A 86 6.82 0.11 8.40
CA ARG A 86 7.25 0.27 9.80
C ARG A 86 8.18 1.46 9.98
N GLY A 87 8.31 1.90 11.22
CA GLY A 87 9.14 3.02 11.64
C GLY A 87 8.59 4.38 11.24
N SER A 88 9.46 5.39 11.32
CA SER A 88 9.20 6.72 10.79
C SER A 88 10.41 7.28 10.04
N VAL A 89 10.17 8.23 9.16
CA VAL A 89 11.20 8.97 8.44
C VAL A 89 10.87 10.46 8.44
N LYS A 90 11.91 11.29 8.56
CA LYS A 90 11.79 12.75 8.52
C LYS A 90 12.47 13.36 7.31
N VAL A 91 12.01 14.53 6.91
CA VAL A 91 12.72 15.34 5.91
C VAL A 91 14.13 15.65 6.41
N GLY A 92 15.13 15.41 5.55
CA GLY A 92 16.55 15.57 5.88
C GLY A 92 17.24 14.29 6.33
N GLU A 93 16.50 13.21 6.63
CA GLU A 93 17.12 11.95 7.03
C GLU A 93 17.78 11.21 5.86
N THR A 94 18.81 10.44 6.20
CA THR A 94 19.54 9.60 5.27
C THR A 94 18.90 8.21 5.21
N ILE A 95 18.67 7.71 4.00
CA ILE A 95 18.06 6.41 3.74
C ILE A 95 18.89 5.60 2.74
N GLU A 96 18.60 4.31 2.65
CA GLU A 96 19.12 3.40 1.63
C GLU A 96 18.02 2.94 0.68
N LEU A 97 18.33 2.95 -0.61
CA LEU A 97 17.58 2.27 -1.66
C LEU A 97 18.14 0.86 -1.79
N VAL A 98 17.33 -0.14 -1.44
CA VAL A 98 17.75 -1.54 -1.39
C VAL A 98 16.89 -2.37 -2.34
N GLY A 99 17.54 -3.17 -3.17
CA GLY A 99 16.88 -3.98 -4.20
C GLY A 99 17.65 -3.89 -5.52
N PHE A 100 17.48 -4.88 -6.38
CA PHE A 100 17.99 -4.96 -7.76
C PHE A 100 19.35 -4.27 -8.00
N GLY A 101 20.44 -4.90 -7.54
CA GLY A 101 21.80 -4.39 -7.72
C GLY A 101 22.41 -3.82 -6.44
N ASN A 102 23.21 -2.77 -6.58
CA ASN A 102 23.97 -2.20 -5.46
C ASN A 102 23.10 -1.24 -4.64
N THR A 103 23.09 -1.43 -3.32
CA THR A 103 22.47 -0.51 -2.38
C THR A 103 23.08 0.90 -2.53
N ARG A 104 22.22 1.91 -2.54
CA ARG A 104 22.61 3.32 -2.64
C ARG A 104 22.05 4.13 -1.48
N THR A 105 22.87 5.03 -0.94
CA THR A 105 22.47 5.96 0.10
C THR A 105 22.02 7.28 -0.52
N THR A 106 20.91 7.85 -0.04
CA THR A 106 20.47 9.20 -0.40
C THR A 106 19.79 9.88 0.79
N THR A 107 19.32 11.12 0.61
CA THR A 107 18.64 11.92 1.61
C THR A 107 17.20 12.21 1.18
N VAL A 108 16.27 12.12 2.13
CA VAL A 108 14.88 12.55 1.95
C VAL A 108 14.83 14.07 1.90
N THR A 109 14.34 14.65 0.80
CA THR A 109 14.23 16.12 0.67
C THR A 109 12.82 16.63 0.82
N GLY A 110 11.82 15.75 0.82
CA GLY A 110 10.43 16.11 1.03
C GLY A 110 9.57 14.86 1.20
N LEU A 111 8.48 15.02 1.93
CA LEU A 111 7.44 14.01 2.13
C LEU A 111 6.10 14.65 1.74
N GLU A 112 5.32 13.97 0.91
CA GLU A 112 3.99 14.43 0.49
C GLU A 112 2.95 13.33 0.61
N MET A 113 1.79 13.65 1.20
CA MET A 113 0.60 12.79 1.22
C MET A 113 -0.59 13.60 0.69
N PHE A 114 -1.18 13.17 -0.42
CA PHE A 114 -2.40 13.75 -1.00
C PHE A 114 -2.38 15.30 -1.05
N GLN A 115 -1.39 15.86 -1.77
CA GLN A 115 -1.17 17.31 -1.93
C GLN A 115 -0.83 18.08 -0.64
N LYS A 116 -0.52 17.39 0.46
CA LYS A 116 -0.04 18.00 1.70
C LYS A 116 1.42 17.63 1.92
N THR A 117 2.24 18.61 2.26
CA THR A 117 3.61 18.41 2.70
C THR A 117 3.63 17.92 4.15
N LEU A 118 4.53 17.00 4.45
CA LEU A 118 4.75 16.43 5.77
C LEU A 118 6.20 16.66 6.20
N ASP A 119 6.43 16.87 7.50
CA ASP A 119 7.76 16.89 8.08
C ASP A 119 8.25 15.49 8.48
N GLU A 120 7.30 14.60 8.80
CA GLU A 120 7.51 13.22 9.21
C GLU A 120 6.44 12.32 8.58
N SER A 121 6.83 11.10 8.22
CA SER A 121 5.92 10.04 7.79
C SER A 121 6.13 8.81 8.66
N VAL A 122 5.04 8.14 9.04
CA VAL A 122 5.07 7.03 9.99
C VAL A 122 4.43 5.77 9.41
N ALA A 123 4.65 4.63 10.07
CA ALA A 123 4.03 3.35 9.72
C ALA A 123 2.52 3.47 9.44
N GLY A 124 2.11 2.96 8.28
CA GLY A 124 0.73 2.99 7.81
C GLY A 124 0.42 4.09 6.79
N ASP A 125 1.24 5.13 6.70
CA ASP A 125 1.04 6.26 5.79
C ASP A 125 1.34 5.88 4.33
N ASN A 126 0.49 6.32 3.40
CA ASN A 126 0.77 6.27 1.96
C ASN A 126 1.42 7.59 1.56
N VAL A 127 2.71 7.58 1.23
CA VAL A 127 3.52 8.79 1.10
C VAL A 127 4.33 8.78 -0.20
N GLY A 128 4.53 9.97 -0.77
CA GLY A 128 5.55 10.25 -1.76
C GLY A 128 6.81 10.79 -1.09
N VAL A 129 7.94 10.12 -1.31
CA VAL A 129 9.24 10.48 -0.76
C VAL A 129 10.09 11.09 -1.88
N LEU A 130 10.42 12.39 -1.77
CA LEU A 130 11.37 13.05 -2.66
C LEU A 130 12.80 12.68 -2.27
N LEU A 131 13.58 12.25 -3.27
CA LEU A 131 14.93 11.73 -3.08
C LEU A 131 15.98 12.63 -3.73
N ARG A 132 17.04 12.96 -2.99
CA ARG A 132 18.13 13.81 -3.49
C ARG A 132 19.01 13.07 -4.49
N GLY A 133 19.17 13.64 -5.68
CA GLY A 133 20.19 13.19 -6.64
C GLY A 133 19.97 11.77 -7.18
N VAL A 134 18.77 11.21 -7.02
CA VAL A 134 18.37 9.91 -7.58
C VAL A 134 17.65 10.17 -8.89
N GLN A 135 18.03 9.47 -9.95
CA GLN A 135 17.28 9.51 -11.22
C GLN A 135 16.24 8.41 -11.24
N LYS A 136 15.19 8.57 -12.05
CA LYS A 136 14.16 7.54 -12.23
C LYS A 136 14.73 6.19 -12.71
N THR A 137 15.87 6.17 -13.39
CA THR A 137 16.54 4.93 -13.83
C THR A 137 17.30 4.21 -12.72
N ASP A 138 17.52 4.87 -11.59
CA ASP A 138 18.27 4.32 -10.45
C ASP A 138 17.35 3.69 -9.39
N ILE A 139 16.04 3.77 -9.59
CA ILE A 139 15.03 3.35 -8.62
C ILE A 139 13.81 2.80 -9.35
N GLU A 140 13.31 1.67 -8.90
CA GLU A 140 12.18 1.00 -9.54
C GLU A 140 11.25 0.35 -8.51
N ARG A 141 10.03 0.02 -8.98
CA ARG A 141 9.08 -0.76 -8.20
C ARG A 141 9.70 -2.09 -7.79
N GLY A 142 9.47 -2.48 -6.53
CA GLY A 142 10.02 -3.71 -5.96
C GLY A 142 11.23 -3.48 -5.06
N MET A 143 11.93 -2.36 -5.24
CA MET A 143 12.92 -1.89 -4.27
C MET A 143 12.25 -1.42 -2.97
N VAL A 144 13.05 -1.27 -1.92
CA VAL A 144 12.61 -0.69 -0.65
C VAL A 144 13.47 0.52 -0.28
N ILE A 145 12.85 1.47 0.41
CA ILE A 145 13.53 2.57 1.11
C ILE A 145 13.64 2.17 2.57
N ALA A 146 14.85 2.13 3.11
CA ALA A 146 15.08 1.69 4.47
C ALA A 146 16.03 2.61 5.23
N LYS A 147 15.97 2.55 6.56
CA LYS A 147 17.02 3.12 7.41
C LYS A 147 18.36 2.42 7.09
N PRO A 148 19.48 3.16 6.97
CA PRO A 148 20.75 2.57 6.54
C PRO A 148 21.20 1.38 7.39
N GLY A 149 21.64 0.30 6.73
CA GLY A 149 22.15 -0.91 7.36
C GLY A 149 21.10 -1.80 8.04
N THR A 150 19.80 -1.49 7.89
CA THR A 150 18.73 -2.25 8.58
C THR A 150 18.11 -3.36 7.74
N ILE A 151 18.42 -3.41 6.44
CA ILE A 151 18.05 -4.49 5.53
C ILE A 151 19.12 -4.67 4.45
N THR A 152 19.41 -5.91 4.10
CA THR A 152 20.36 -6.27 3.04
C THR A 152 19.67 -7.09 1.96
N PRO A 153 20.07 -6.95 0.68
CA PRO A 153 19.49 -7.74 -0.39
C PRO A 153 20.00 -9.19 -0.34
N HIS A 154 19.11 -10.16 -0.62
CA HIS A 154 19.43 -11.59 -0.64
C HIS A 154 18.88 -12.25 -1.91
N THR A 155 19.60 -13.22 -2.44
CA THR A 155 19.21 -13.97 -3.66
C THR A 155 18.90 -15.44 -3.40
N LYS A 156 19.23 -15.95 -2.22
CA LYS A 156 19.00 -17.34 -1.82
C LYS A 156 18.41 -17.35 -0.41
N PHE A 157 17.34 -18.12 -0.24
CA PHE A 157 16.65 -18.30 1.01
C PHE A 157 16.02 -19.69 1.07
N GLU A 158 15.72 -20.15 2.28
CA GLU A 158 14.87 -21.31 2.52
C GLU A 158 13.47 -20.82 2.90
N SER A 159 12.44 -21.52 2.47
CA SER A 159 11.06 -21.15 2.75
C SER A 159 10.17 -22.36 2.98
N GLN A 160 9.07 -22.12 3.70
CA GLN A 160 7.95 -23.04 3.76
C GLN A 160 6.90 -22.57 2.76
N VAL A 161 6.50 -23.46 1.85
CA VAL A 161 5.58 -23.12 0.76
C VAL A 161 4.35 -24.00 0.85
N TYR A 162 3.17 -23.38 0.76
CA TYR A 162 1.92 -24.07 0.49
C TYR A 162 1.65 -24.05 -1.01
N VAL A 163 1.51 -25.24 -1.61
CA VAL A 163 1.21 -25.38 -3.04
C VAL A 163 -0.30 -25.48 -3.22
N LEU A 164 -0.89 -24.47 -3.88
CA LEU A 164 -2.31 -24.42 -4.16
C LEU A 164 -2.78 -25.62 -5.00
N LYS A 165 -3.91 -26.19 -4.62
CA LYS A 165 -4.60 -27.23 -5.38
C LYS A 165 -5.32 -26.65 -6.59
N LYS A 166 -5.72 -27.51 -7.52
CA LYS A 166 -6.54 -27.17 -8.69
C LYS A 166 -7.78 -26.38 -8.30
N GLU A 167 -8.48 -26.80 -7.25
CA GLU A 167 -9.75 -26.24 -6.80
C GLU A 167 -9.58 -24.84 -6.21
N GLU A 168 -8.36 -24.50 -5.78
CA GLU A 168 -7.97 -23.19 -5.25
C GLU A 168 -7.40 -22.27 -6.36
N GLY A 169 -7.46 -22.70 -7.62
CA GLY A 169 -6.87 -21.98 -8.77
C GLY A 169 -5.38 -22.27 -8.98
N GLY A 170 -4.82 -23.26 -8.30
CA GLY A 170 -3.44 -23.69 -8.44
C GLY A 170 -3.17 -24.60 -9.63
N ARG A 171 -2.02 -25.25 -9.61
CA ARG A 171 -1.58 -26.12 -10.72
C ARG A 171 -2.35 -27.43 -10.74
N HIS A 172 -2.54 -27.97 -11.95
CA HIS A 172 -3.06 -29.34 -12.15
C HIS A 172 -1.95 -30.39 -12.19
N THR A 173 -0.71 -29.97 -12.46
CA THR A 173 0.43 -30.86 -12.69
C THR A 173 1.52 -30.65 -11.64
N PRO A 174 2.23 -31.73 -11.25
CA PRO A 174 3.35 -31.63 -10.31
C PRO A 174 4.50 -30.80 -10.92
N PHE A 175 5.40 -30.33 -10.06
CA PHE A 175 6.67 -29.72 -10.43
C PHE A 175 7.81 -30.37 -9.66
N PHE A 176 9.03 -30.24 -10.18
CA PHE A 176 10.22 -30.91 -9.67
C PHE A 176 11.34 -29.90 -9.36
N CYS A 177 12.48 -30.41 -8.89
CA CYS A 177 13.68 -29.60 -8.73
C CYS A 177 14.04 -28.89 -10.05
N GLY A 178 14.43 -27.62 -9.96
CA GLY A 178 14.66 -26.77 -11.13
C GLY A 178 13.43 -26.01 -11.62
N TYR A 179 12.29 -26.07 -10.92
CA TYR A 179 11.14 -25.22 -11.23
C TYR A 179 11.49 -23.74 -11.06
N GLN A 180 11.17 -22.92 -12.06
CA GLN A 180 11.47 -21.49 -12.13
C GLN A 180 10.18 -20.64 -12.15
N PRO A 181 9.44 -20.54 -11.02
CA PRO A 181 8.30 -19.65 -10.92
C PRO A 181 8.75 -18.19 -10.70
N GLN A 182 7.81 -17.27 -10.88
CA GLN A 182 7.95 -15.91 -10.36
C GLN A 182 7.62 -15.90 -8.85
N PHE A 183 8.41 -15.17 -8.08
CA PHE A 183 8.18 -14.95 -6.65
C PHE A 183 7.73 -13.51 -6.45
N TYR A 184 6.60 -13.35 -5.77
CA TYR A 184 6.11 -12.03 -5.38
C TYR A 184 6.50 -11.74 -3.94
N VAL A 185 7.31 -10.69 -3.73
CA VAL A 185 7.79 -10.24 -2.43
C VAL A 185 7.49 -8.75 -2.30
N ARG A 186 6.51 -8.42 -1.45
CA ARG A 186 5.96 -7.06 -1.32
C ARG A 186 5.44 -6.52 -2.66
N THR A 187 6.22 -5.66 -3.31
CA THR A 187 5.89 -5.01 -4.58
C THR A 187 6.69 -5.54 -5.77
N THR A 188 7.66 -6.45 -5.52
CA THR A 188 8.38 -7.23 -6.53
C THR A 188 7.61 -8.49 -6.88
#